data_AF-A0A3A8IWN2-F1
#
_entry.id   AF-A0A3A8IWN2-F1
#
_cell.length_a   1.000
_cell.length_b   1.000
_cell.length_c   1.000
_cell.angle_alpha   90.00
_cell.angle_beta   90.00
_cell.angle_gamma   90.00
#
_symmetry.space_group_name_H-M   'P 1'
#
loop_
_entity.id
_entity.type
_entity.pdbx_description
1 polymer ?
#
loop_
_entity_poly.entity_id
_entity_poly.type
_entity_poly.pdbx_seq_one_letter_code
_entity_poly.pdbx_strand_id
1 'polypeptide(L)'
;MGAAAGVRKWVGPQVTVPGGGQFRTNIFYGPWQCSPQLMDYCRDKCSGEGYALQGCVWIADVKLDFDGNMFRAGSRFGIANCCCNYPALSVSQNATARNRWESIRDGFRERWAEKFGQWPTDVSGNNYPAHHIRDLKHGGNPTDWDNIIPYPADLHSGLNQVYNQCYAAQPPWTSAGVSHPYGE
;
A
#
# COMPACT_ATOMS: atom_id res chain seq x y z
N MET A 1 -9.38 -2.69 -22.89
CA MET A 1 -10.01 -1.42 -22.47
C MET A 1 -11.14 -1.78 -21.52
N GLY A 2 -10.84 -1.85 -20.21
CA GLY A 2 -11.82 -2.13 -19.16
C GLY A 2 -12.29 -0.81 -18.57
N ALA A 3 -13.60 -0.71 -18.29
CA ALA A 3 -14.25 0.44 -17.68
C ALA A 3 -13.43 0.99 -16.51
N ALA A 4 -13.34 2.32 -16.40
CA ALA A 4 -12.80 2.99 -15.22
C ALA A 4 -13.68 2.63 -14.01
N ALA A 5 -13.36 1.53 -13.34
CA ALA A 5 -13.86 1.25 -12.00
C ALA A 5 -13.53 2.49 -11.17
N GLY A 6 -14.55 3.08 -10.53
CA GLY A 6 -14.38 4.29 -9.74
C GLY A 6 -13.19 4.14 -8.80
N VAL A 7 -12.24 5.07 -8.92
CA VAL A 7 -10.97 5.05 -8.19
C VAL A 7 -11.25 4.93 -6.70
N ARG A 8 -10.84 3.80 -6.10
CA ARG A 8 -11.00 3.57 -4.66
C ARG A 8 -9.99 4.46 -3.93
N LYS A 9 -10.49 5.34 -3.07
CA LYS A 9 -9.64 6.20 -2.25
C LYS A 9 -10.18 6.38 -0.84
N TRP A 10 -9.27 6.56 0.10
CA TRP A 10 -9.57 7.11 1.42
C TRP A 10 -9.13 8.57 1.46
N VAL A 11 -9.91 9.39 2.15
CA VAL A 11 -9.64 10.82 2.32
C VAL A 11 -9.51 11.10 3.81
N GLY A 12 -8.31 11.51 4.20
CA GLY A 12 -8.00 11.91 5.56
C GLY A 12 -8.63 13.25 5.94
N PRO A 13 -8.62 13.59 7.25
CA PRO A 13 -9.11 14.88 7.72
C PRO A 13 -8.27 16.02 7.13
N GLN A 14 -8.88 17.20 7.03
CA GLN A 14 -8.12 18.43 6.74
C GLN A 14 -7.34 18.87 7.97
N VAL A 15 -6.06 19.16 7.76
CA VAL A 15 -5.17 19.72 8.78
C VAL A 15 -4.84 21.14 8.39
N THR A 16 -5.23 22.11 9.22
CA THR A 16 -4.88 23.52 9.00
C THR A 16 -3.45 23.76 9.44
N VAL A 17 -2.66 24.46 8.63
CA VAL A 17 -1.26 24.75 8.97
C VAL A 17 -1.10 26.16 9.56
N PRO A 18 -0.19 26.33 10.54
CA PRO A 18 0.25 27.65 10.95
C PRO A 18 0.83 28.42 9.75
N GLY A 19 0.28 29.59 9.44
CA GLY A 19 0.65 30.38 8.25
C GLY A 19 -0.38 30.35 7.11
N GLY A 20 -1.43 29.52 7.23
CA GLY A 20 -2.58 29.50 6.31
C GLY A 20 -2.53 28.38 5.27
N GLY A 21 -3.71 27.98 4.81
CA GLY A 21 -3.90 26.82 3.95
C GLY A 21 -4.19 25.54 4.72
N GLN A 22 -4.46 24.46 3.98
CA GLN A 22 -4.89 23.17 4.54
C GLN A 22 -4.20 22.03 3.80
N PHE A 23 -3.76 21.03 4.55
CA PHE A 23 -3.32 19.74 4.02
C PHE A 23 -4.44 18.71 4.10
N ARG A 24 -4.45 17.80 3.12
CA ARG A 24 -5.30 16.61 3.12
C ARG A 24 -4.52 15.42 2.59
N THR A 25 -4.43 14.38 3.41
CA THR A 25 -3.88 13.09 2.97
C THR A 25 -4.96 12.32 2.23
N ASN A 26 -4.62 11.78 1.06
CA ASN A 26 -5.47 10.86 0.33
C ASN A 26 -4.68 9.58 0.07
N ILE A 27 -5.32 8.43 0.18
CA ILE A 27 -4.73 7.15 -0.21
C ILE A 27 -5.57 6.57 -1.33
N PHE A 28 -4.96 6.39 -2.49
CA PHE A 28 -5.54 5.72 -3.65
C PHE A 28 -5.13 4.26 -3.63
N TYR A 29 -6.04 3.34 -3.93
CA TYR A 29 -5.81 1.90 -3.80
C TYR A 29 -5.81 1.19 -5.15
N GLY A 30 -4.78 0.36 -5.37
CA GLY A 30 -4.64 -0.53 -6.52
C GLY A 30 -5.35 -1.87 -6.32
N PRO A 31 -4.92 -2.96 -6.98
CA PRO A 31 -3.58 -3.17 -7.54
C PRO A 31 -3.43 -2.66 -8.98
N TRP A 32 -2.25 -2.11 -9.29
CA TRP A 32 -1.83 -1.73 -10.64
C TRP A 32 -0.47 -2.33 -10.97
N GLN A 33 -0.14 -2.44 -12.26
CA GLN A 33 1.24 -2.65 -12.67
C GLN A 33 2.10 -1.48 -12.17
N CYS A 34 3.29 -1.76 -11.66
CA CYS A 34 4.21 -0.72 -11.25
C CYS A 34 4.62 0.16 -12.44
N SER A 35 4.71 1.46 -12.21
CA SER A 35 5.35 2.38 -13.16
C SER A 35 6.82 1.99 -13.38
N PRO A 36 7.48 2.51 -14.43
CA PRO A 36 8.92 2.29 -14.63
C PRO A 36 9.75 2.65 -13.40
N GLN A 37 9.44 3.76 -12.74
CA GLN A 37 10.13 4.21 -11.53
C GLN A 37 9.96 3.23 -10.35
N LEU A 38 8.75 2.69 -10.16
CA LEU A 38 8.49 1.70 -9.11
C LEU A 38 9.13 0.35 -9.42
N MET A 39 9.20 -0.03 -10.70
CA MET A 39 9.93 -1.21 -11.15
C MET A 39 11.43 -1.09 -10.83
N ASP A 40 12.04 0.06 -11.11
CA ASP A 40 13.45 0.32 -10.80
C ASP A 40 13.70 0.34 -9.28
N TYR A 41 12.85 1.03 -8.52
CA TYR A 41 12.87 1.00 -7.05
C TYR A 41 12.84 -0.44 -6.50
N CYS A 42 11.95 -1.28 -7.01
CA CYS A 42 11.87 -2.67 -6.56
C CYS A 42 13.08 -3.49 -6.98
N ARG A 43 13.67 -3.23 -8.15
CA ARG A 43 14.89 -3.90 -8.60
C ARG A 43 16.07 -3.57 -7.71
N ASP A 44 16.23 -2.30 -7.37
CA ASP A 44 17.28 -1.82 -6.47
C ASP A 44 17.09 -2.38 -5.07
N LYS A 45 15.85 -2.37 -4.55
CA LYS A 45 15.53 -2.96 -3.25
C LYS A 45 15.86 -4.45 -3.20
N CYS A 46 15.38 -5.23 -4.18
CA CYS A 46 15.63 -6.67 -4.19
C CYS A 46 17.13 -6.96 -4.28
N SER A 47 17.85 -6.30 -5.19
CA SER A 47 19.28 -6.53 -5.38
C SER A 47 20.12 -6.08 -4.17
N GLY A 48 19.73 -5.00 -3.49
CA GLY A 48 20.33 -4.58 -2.21
C GLY A 48 20.15 -5.59 -1.07
N GLU A 49 19.09 -6.40 -1.11
CA GLU A 49 18.87 -7.53 -0.20
C GLU A 49 19.47 -8.86 -0.74
N GLY A 50 20.13 -8.85 -1.90
CA GLY A 50 20.73 -10.05 -2.51
C GLY A 50 19.74 -10.95 -3.28
N TYR A 51 18.58 -10.43 -3.63
CA TYR A 51 17.48 -11.13 -4.31
C TYR A 51 17.23 -10.58 -5.72
N ALA A 52 16.73 -11.43 -6.61
CA ALA A 52 16.24 -11.01 -7.92
C ALA A 52 14.77 -10.55 -7.82
N LEU A 53 14.42 -9.49 -8.55
CA LEU A 53 13.03 -9.05 -8.70
C LEU A 53 12.28 -10.06 -9.60
N GLN A 54 11.19 -10.64 -9.09
CA GLN A 54 10.27 -11.50 -9.85
C GLN A 54 9.11 -10.69 -10.41
N GLY A 55 8.68 -9.64 -9.72
CA GLY A 55 7.61 -8.75 -10.19
C GLY A 55 7.35 -7.61 -9.22
N CYS A 56 6.48 -6.68 -9.62
CA CYS A 56 6.12 -5.53 -8.82
C CYS A 56 4.62 -5.24 -8.92
N VAL A 57 3.99 -5.04 -7.75
CA VAL A 57 2.57 -4.64 -7.66
C VAL A 57 2.49 -3.28 -7.00
N TRP A 58 1.93 -2.30 -7.69
CA TRP A 58 1.63 -1.00 -7.12
C TRP A 58 0.31 -1.08 -6.39
N ILE A 59 0.36 -1.02 -5.06
CA ILE A 59 -0.79 -1.30 -4.20
C ILE A 59 -1.48 -0.03 -3.71
N ALA A 60 -0.73 1.06 -3.54
CA ALA A 60 -1.34 2.32 -3.14
C ALA A 60 -0.52 3.52 -3.61
N ASP A 61 -1.19 4.67 -3.67
CA ASP A 61 -0.55 5.98 -3.72
C ASP A 61 -1.01 6.82 -2.54
N VAL A 62 -0.06 7.34 -1.78
CA VAL A 62 -0.31 8.34 -0.74
C VAL A 62 -0.07 9.72 -1.35
N LYS A 63 -1.11 10.54 -1.44
CA LYS A 63 -1.02 11.94 -1.85
C LYS A 63 -1.21 12.85 -0.65
N LEU A 64 -0.37 13.86 -0.51
CA LEU A 64 -0.57 14.95 0.42
C LEU A 64 -0.90 16.20 -0.39
N ASP A 65 -2.18 16.58 -0.42
CA ASP A 65 -2.66 17.74 -1.16
C ASP A 65 -2.66 18.97 -0.24
N PHE A 66 -2.10 20.07 -0.72
CA PHE A 66 -2.10 21.38 -0.09
C PHE A 66 -3.00 22.35 -0.85
N ASP A 67 -3.95 22.98 -0.15
CA ASP A 67 -4.77 24.06 -0.67
C ASP A 67 -4.49 25.35 0.13
N GLY A 68 -3.80 26.30 -0.50
CA GLY A 68 -3.45 27.58 0.07
C GLY A 68 -4.04 28.74 -0.72
N ASN A 69 -4.06 29.94 -0.12
CA ASN A 69 -4.62 31.13 -0.75
C ASN A 69 -3.87 31.58 -2.01
N MET A 70 -2.57 31.28 -2.10
CA MET A 70 -1.70 31.71 -3.21
C MET A 70 -1.40 30.58 -4.21
N PHE A 71 -1.34 29.33 -3.76
CA PHE A 71 -1.02 28.19 -4.62
C PHE A 71 -1.64 26.91 -4.08
N ARG A 72 -1.81 25.94 -4.99
CA ARG A 72 -2.10 24.55 -4.68
C ARG A 72 -0.88 23.73 -5.00
N ALA A 73 -0.56 22.78 -4.12
CA ALA A 73 0.56 21.88 -4.30
C ALA A 73 0.16 20.46 -3.87
N GLY A 74 0.95 19.47 -4.25
CA GLY A 74 0.70 18.11 -3.81
C GLY A 74 1.94 17.24 -3.94
N SER A 75 2.02 16.22 -3.10
CA SER A 75 2.96 15.12 -3.29
C SER A 75 2.22 13.86 -3.75
N ARG A 76 2.98 12.91 -4.29
CA ARG A 76 2.50 11.57 -4.60
C ARG A 76 3.60 10.58 -4.29
N PHE A 77 3.31 9.61 -3.45
CA PHE A 77 4.22 8.56 -3.05
C PHE A 77 3.61 7.19 -3.34
N GLY A 78 4.22 6.48 -4.29
CA GLY A 78 3.82 5.13 -4.67
C GLY A 78 4.33 4.08 -3.72
N ILE A 79 3.39 3.26 -3.23
CA ILE A 79 3.67 2.10 -2.40
C ILE A 79 3.55 0.85 -3.28
N ALA A 80 4.65 0.12 -3.38
CA ALA A 80 4.73 -1.12 -4.12
C ALA A 80 5.08 -2.32 -3.23
N ASN A 81 4.41 -3.45 -3.46
CA ASN A 81 4.90 -4.75 -3.02
C ASN A 81 5.92 -5.24 -4.06
N CYS A 82 7.20 -5.20 -3.70
CA CYS A 82 8.28 -5.75 -4.51
C CYS A 82 8.36 -7.26 -4.30
N CYS A 83 7.99 -8.05 -5.31
CA CYS A 83 8.05 -9.51 -5.26
C CYS A 83 9.48 -9.96 -5.57
N CYS A 84 10.39 -9.83 -4.61
CA CYS A 84 11.72 -10.42 -4.73
C CYS A 84 11.63 -11.93 -4.55
N ASN A 85 12.62 -12.69 -5.04
CA ASN A 85 12.70 -14.15 -4.88
C ASN A 85 13.05 -14.59 -3.44
N TYR A 86 12.38 -14.00 -2.46
CA TYR A 86 12.47 -14.37 -1.06
C TYR A 86 12.02 -15.83 -0.85
N PRO A 87 12.65 -16.55 0.08
CA PRO A 87 12.10 -17.82 0.53
C PRO A 87 10.74 -17.58 1.21
N ALA A 88 9.76 -18.43 0.90
CA ALA A 88 8.49 -18.41 1.59
C ALA A 88 8.64 -18.98 3.01
N LEU A 89 8.02 -18.31 3.98
CA LEU A 89 7.85 -18.82 5.33
C LEU A 89 7.02 -20.11 5.33
N SER A 90 7.32 -21.01 6.28
CA SER A 90 6.48 -22.16 6.54
C SER A 90 5.08 -21.74 7.01
N VAL A 91 4.12 -22.65 6.93
CA VAL A 91 2.74 -22.40 7.42
C VAL A 91 2.75 -21.97 8.88
N SER A 92 3.56 -22.60 9.74
CA SER A 92 3.65 -22.26 11.15
C SER A 92 4.28 -20.89 11.38
N GLN A 93 5.38 -20.57 10.69
CA GLN A 93 6.03 -19.25 10.79
C GLN A 93 5.08 -18.12 10.35
N ASN A 94 4.35 -18.33 9.25
CA ASN A 94 3.39 -17.37 8.74
C ASN A 94 2.18 -17.20 9.69
N ALA A 95 1.73 -18.28 10.33
CA ALA A 95 0.71 -18.21 11.38
C ALA A 95 1.20 -17.44 12.61
N THR A 96 2.45 -17.64 13.04
CA THR A 96 3.06 -16.85 14.12
C THR A 96 3.12 -15.36 13.78
N ALA A 97 3.50 -15.01 12.55
CA ALA A 97 3.52 -13.62 12.10
C ALA A 97 2.11 -12.99 12.14
N ARG A 98 1.10 -13.71 11.65
CA ARG A 98 -0.31 -13.26 11.76
C ARG A 98 -0.74 -13.04 13.19
N ASN A 99 -0.46 -13.98 14.09
CA ASN A 99 -0.85 -13.87 15.49
C ASN A 99 -0.24 -12.64 16.18
N ARG A 100 1.01 -12.26 15.81
CA ARG A 100 1.64 -11.04 16.32
C ARG A 100 0.86 -9.79 15.89
N TRP A 101 0.46 -9.71 14.62
CA TRP A 101 -0.39 -8.61 14.14
C TRP A 101 -1.73 -8.58 14.88
N GLU A 102 -2.42 -9.73 14.96
CA GLU A 102 -3.72 -9.84 15.63
C GLU A 102 -3.67 -9.36 17.08
N SER A 103 -2.58 -9.64 17.81
CA SER A 103 -2.42 -9.20 19.21
C SER A 103 -2.24 -7.70 19.40
N ILE A 104 -1.87 -6.93 18.36
CA ILE A 104 -1.58 -5.50 18.49
C ILE A 104 -2.47 -4.59 17.65
N ARG A 105 -3.29 -5.16 16.75
CA ARG A 105 -3.98 -4.40 15.69
C ARG A 105 -4.83 -3.24 16.21
N ASP A 106 -5.50 -3.43 17.34
CA ASP A 106 -6.39 -2.41 17.88
C ASP A 106 -5.59 -1.23 18.45
N GLY A 107 -4.55 -1.50 19.24
CA GLY A 107 -3.62 -0.45 19.69
C GLY A 107 -2.79 0.18 18.56
N PHE A 108 -2.56 -0.53 17.45
CA PHE A 108 -1.98 0.07 16.24
C PHE A 108 -2.92 1.09 15.62
N ARG A 109 -4.21 0.76 15.47
CA ARG A 109 -5.24 1.66 14.93
C ARG A 109 -5.45 2.90 15.80
N GLU A 110 -5.41 2.75 17.12
CA GLU A 110 -5.47 3.87 18.06
C GLU A 110 -4.31 4.86 17.83
N ARG A 111 -3.07 4.36 17.81
CA ARG A 111 -1.89 5.20 17.53
C ARG A 111 -1.90 5.79 16.12
N TRP A 112 -2.48 5.10 15.14
CA TRP A 112 -2.69 5.64 13.80
C TRP A 112 -3.65 6.84 13.87
N ALA A 113 -4.75 6.69 14.61
CA ALA A 113 -5.76 7.73 14.75
C ALA A 113 -5.20 9.02 15.36
N GLU A 114 -4.26 8.91 16.30
CA GLU A 114 -3.55 10.05 16.89
C GLU A 114 -2.73 10.86 15.87
N LYS A 115 -2.24 10.22 14.81
CA LYS A 115 -1.32 10.84 13.82
C LYS A 115 -2.00 11.27 12.53
N PHE A 116 -2.92 10.44 12.02
CA PHE A 116 -3.47 10.56 10.67
C PHE A 116 -5.00 10.76 10.66
N GLY A 117 -5.63 10.75 11.84
CA GLY A 117 -7.07 10.65 11.97
C GLY A 117 -7.56 9.21 11.90
N GLN A 118 -8.87 9.03 12.15
CA GLN A 118 -9.49 7.72 12.35
C GLN A 118 -9.09 6.69 11.29
N TRP A 119 -8.84 5.46 11.75
CA TRP A 119 -8.57 4.34 10.86
C TRP A 119 -9.72 4.19 9.85
N PRO A 120 -9.44 3.98 8.54
CA PRO A 120 -10.50 3.91 7.55
C PRO A 120 -11.51 2.78 7.83
N THR A 121 -12.79 3.07 7.59
CA THR A 121 -13.87 2.09 7.66
C THR A 121 -14.61 1.97 6.34
N ASP A 122 -15.26 0.83 6.11
CA ASP A 122 -16.24 0.68 5.04
C ASP A 122 -17.54 1.43 5.35
N VAL A 123 -18.48 1.38 4.40
CA VAL A 123 -19.80 2.04 4.52
C VAL A 123 -20.65 1.48 5.66
N SER A 124 -20.33 0.28 6.15
CA SER A 124 -20.99 -0.39 7.28
C SER A 124 -20.28 -0.11 8.60
N GLY A 125 -19.21 0.69 8.61
CA GLY A 125 -18.42 1.00 9.80
C GLY A 125 -17.38 -0.05 10.17
N ASN A 126 -17.15 -1.09 9.35
CA ASN A 126 -16.11 -2.06 9.62
C ASN A 126 -14.74 -1.47 9.29
N ASN A 127 -13.77 -1.64 10.18
CA ASN A 127 -12.40 -1.25 9.92
C ASN A 127 -11.86 -1.93 8.65
N TYR A 128 -11.17 -1.15 7.82
CA TYR A 128 -10.37 -1.71 6.74
C TYR A 128 -9.35 -2.71 7.31
N PRO A 129 -9.11 -3.85 6.64
CA PRO A 129 -7.97 -4.68 6.98
C PRO A 129 -6.68 -3.87 6.90
N ALA A 130 -5.75 -4.22 7.79
CA ALA A 130 -4.37 -3.80 7.64
C ALA A 130 -3.70 -4.69 6.62
N HIS A 131 -3.00 -4.04 5.70
CA HIS A 131 -2.30 -4.70 4.63
C HIS A 131 -0.79 -4.54 4.82
N HIS A 132 -0.07 -5.65 4.75
CA HIS A 132 1.39 -5.68 4.85
C HIS A 132 2.03 -5.43 3.47
N ILE A 133 2.76 -4.32 3.32
CA ILE A 133 3.36 -3.87 2.04
C ILE A 133 4.34 -4.91 1.48
N ARG A 134 5.21 -5.44 2.34
CA ARG A 134 5.86 -6.74 2.14
C ARG A 134 4.98 -7.76 2.84
N ASP A 135 4.44 -8.69 2.09
CA ASP A 135 3.53 -9.68 2.66
C ASP A 135 4.21 -10.58 3.70
N LEU A 136 3.43 -11.08 4.66
CA LEU A 136 3.93 -11.90 5.76
C LEU A 136 4.55 -13.22 5.29
N LYS A 137 4.02 -13.83 4.21
CA LYS A 137 4.52 -15.13 3.71
C LYS A 137 5.96 -15.00 3.20
N HIS A 138 6.39 -13.82 2.77
CA HIS A 138 7.75 -13.57 2.30
C HIS A 138 8.57 -12.70 3.25
N GLY A 139 8.27 -12.77 4.55
CA GLY A 139 9.11 -12.18 5.61
C GLY A 139 8.78 -10.73 5.95
N GLY A 140 7.63 -10.20 5.53
CA GLY A 140 7.12 -8.92 6.00
C GLY A 140 7.03 -8.85 7.52
N ASN A 141 7.52 -7.76 8.11
CA ASN A 141 7.40 -7.57 9.55
C ASN A 141 5.93 -7.30 9.90
N PRO A 142 5.30 -8.10 10.78
CA PRO A 142 3.87 -8.02 11.04
C PRO A 142 3.44 -6.78 11.82
N THR A 143 4.38 -6.05 12.43
CA THR A 143 4.10 -4.94 13.36
C THR A 143 4.88 -3.68 13.06
N ASP A 144 5.63 -3.67 11.95
CA ASP A 144 6.41 -2.51 11.53
C ASP A 144 5.49 -1.44 10.95
N TRP A 145 5.64 -0.21 11.42
CA TRP A 145 4.84 0.93 11.00
C TRP A 145 4.97 1.22 9.51
N ASP A 146 6.19 1.04 8.98
CA ASP A 146 6.49 1.32 7.58
C ASP A 146 6.10 0.16 6.66
N ASN A 147 5.55 -0.93 7.22
CA ASN A 147 5.08 -2.08 6.47
C ASN A 147 3.55 -2.22 6.47
N ILE A 148 2.79 -1.29 7.07
CA ILE A 148 1.35 -1.48 7.27
C ILE A 148 0.56 -0.27 6.76
N ILE A 149 -0.44 -0.52 5.92
CA ILE A 149 -1.43 0.48 5.49
C ILE A 149 -2.86 -0.05 5.65
N PRO A 150 -3.87 0.79 5.89
CA PRO A 150 -5.26 0.40 5.74
C PRO A 150 -5.55 0.09 4.27
N TYR A 151 -6.38 -0.93 3.99
CA TYR A 151 -6.70 -1.32 2.63
C TYR A 151 -8.18 -1.72 2.51
N PRO A 152 -8.92 -1.31 1.46
CA PRO A 152 -10.33 -1.70 1.29
C PRO A 152 -10.50 -3.22 1.28
N ALA A 153 -11.48 -3.74 2.03
CA ALA A 153 -11.64 -5.17 2.26
C ALA A 153 -11.88 -5.98 0.96
N ASP A 154 -12.66 -5.42 0.02
CA ASP A 154 -12.93 -6.01 -1.29
C ASP A 154 -11.64 -6.20 -2.08
N LEU A 155 -10.81 -5.17 -2.15
CA LEU A 155 -9.51 -5.22 -2.84
C LEU A 155 -8.49 -6.10 -2.10
N HIS A 156 -8.45 -6.04 -0.77
CA HIS A 156 -7.53 -6.80 0.06
C HIS A 156 -7.70 -8.31 -0.14
N SER A 157 -8.95 -8.77 -0.26
CA SER A 157 -9.26 -10.19 -0.46
C SER A 157 -8.69 -10.76 -1.78
N GLY A 158 -8.61 -9.93 -2.82
CA GLY A 158 -8.09 -10.31 -4.14
C GLY A 158 -6.56 -10.33 -4.24
N LEU A 159 -5.84 -9.67 -3.32
CA LEU A 159 -4.38 -9.53 -3.41
C LEU A 159 -3.62 -10.85 -3.30
N ASN A 160 -4.19 -11.87 -2.66
CA ASN A 160 -3.54 -13.19 -2.59
C ASN A 160 -3.26 -13.79 -3.98
N GLN A 161 -4.22 -13.66 -4.91
CA GLN A 161 -4.03 -14.14 -6.28
C GLN A 161 -2.97 -13.33 -7.01
N VAL A 162 -3.03 -12.00 -6.87
CA VAL A 162 -2.09 -11.05 -7.47
C VAL A 162 -0.66 -11.34 -7.00
N TYR A 163 -0.46 -11.54 -5.71
CA TYR A 163 0.87 -11.84 -5.15
C TYR A 163 1.38 -13.21 -5.57
N ASN A 164 0.53 -14.24 -5.61
CA ASN A 164 0.94 -15.54 -6.11
C ASN A 164 1.46 -15.46 -7.56
N GLN A 165 0.82 -14.68 -8.42
CA GLN A 165 1.30 -14.44 -9.79
C GLN A 165 2.60 -13.64 -9.81
N CYS A 166 2.68 -12.58 -9.00
CA CYS A 166 3.84 -11.70 -8.93
C CYS A 166 5.12 -12.43 -8.46
N TYR A 167 5.04 -13.21 -7.37
CA TYR A 167 6.13 -14.06 -6.89
C TYR A 167 6.41 -15.27 -7.80
N ALA A 168 5.51 -15.59 -8.73
CA ALA A 168 5.75 -16.59 -9.77
C ALA A 168 6.36 -16.00 -11.05
N ALA A 169 6.74 -14.71 -11.04
CA ALA A 169 7.24 -13.97 -12.21
C ALA A 169 6.29 -14.04 -13.42
N GLN A 170 4.98 -13.99 -13.16
CA GLN A 170 3.97 -14.04 -14.21
C GLN A 170 3.55 -12.64 -14.67
N PRO A 171 3.26 -12.45 -15.98
CA PRO A 171 2.58 -11.25 -16.46
C PRO A 171 1.24 -11.03 -15.73
N PRO A 172 0.80 -9.78 -15.55
CA PRO A 172 1.43 -8.55 -16.06
C PRO A 172 2.50 -7.95 -15.14
N TRP A 173 2.77 -8.57 -13.98
CA TRP A 173 3.57 -8.00 -12.88
C TRP A 173 5.09 -7.92 -13.17
N THR A 174 5.54 -8.54 -14.25
CA THR A 174 6.94 -8.51 -14.73
C THR A 174 7.25 -7.30 -15.62
N SER A 175 6.24 -6.53 -16.01
CA SER A 175 6.37 -5.42 -16.95
C SER A 175 5.86 -4.12 -16.34
N ALA A 176 6.54 -3.01 -16.67
CA ALA A 176 6.08 -1.70 -16.27
C ALA A 176 4.71 -1.35 -16.88
N GLY A 177 3.87 -0.73 -16.08
CA GLY A 177 2.61 -0.11 -16.47
C GLY A 177 2.74 1.38 -16.73
N VAL A 178 1.62 2.09 -16.68
CA VAL A 178 1.57 3.55 -16.84
C VAL A 178 2.03 4.28 -15.57
N SER A 179 2.46 5.53 -15.72
CA SER A 179 2.86 6.37 -14.57
C SER A 179 1.67 6.88 -13.74
N HIS A 180 0.45 6.90 -14.29
CA HIS A 180 -0.76 7.44 -13.64
C HIS A 180 -1.95 6.48 -13.83
N PRO A 181 -2.03 5.38 -13.04
CA PRO A 181 -2.98 4.30 -13.30
C PRO A 181 -4.43 4.61 -12.91
N TYR A 182 -4.67 5.72 -12.20
CA TYR A 182 -6.02 6.16 -11.79
C TYR A 182 -6.33 7.62 -12.18
N GLY A 183 -5.56 8.18 -13.13
CA GLY A 183 -5.63 9.59 -13.51
C GLY A 183 -4.59 10.47 -12.80
N GLU A 184 -4.62 11.77 -13.10
CA GLU A 184 -3.79 12.79 -12.44
C GLU A 184 -4.40 13.27 -11.11
#